data_AF-A0A829MAM1-F1
#
_entry.id   AF-A0A829MAM1-F1
#
_cell.length_a   1.000
_cell.length_b   1.000
_cell.length_c   1.000
_cell.angle_alpha   90.00
_cell.angle_beta   90.00
_cell.angle_gamma   90.00
#
_symmetry.space_group_name_H-M   'P 1'
#
loop_
_entity.id
_entity.type
_entity.pdbx_description
1 polymer ?
#
loop_
_entity_poly.entity_id
_entity_poly.type
_entity_poly.pdbx_seq_one_letter_code
_entity_poly.pdbx_strand_id
1 'polypeptide(L)'
;MFEVELNELRTWFGFGVAGNFAGHLEQAGESADFVNVVTEAPAGTSAPKGIFPWYVPGADGFLGQFPLSQDETVLPESQTPLNLQIEPEVGLACRVNWRGDVVASLEPFALGAFNDCSIRRPNAPKISHKKNWGAASKGVARQFFEVSDLTPDGPTATLRLNCHLHTADGQEHEYGVDSPLLGYSYYGEVLLDWITERLDNQKGSADTPLEDVGALMVSAGHPEHVLIGIGATKYTPLGESTYLQAGDEAVVRVYSTESDAASELRQRVRTVR
;
A
#
# COMPACT_ATOMS: atom_id res chain seq x y z
N MET A 1 -9.08 -0.96 19.33
CA MET A 1 -7.95 -1.38 18.46
C MET A 1 -8.32 -2.74 17.91
N PHE A 2 -8.19 -2.91 16.61
CA PHE A 2 -8.44 -4.14 15.89
C PHE A 2 -7.15 -4.96 15.79
N GLU A 3 -7.20 -6.24 16.14
CA GLU A 3 -6.05 -7.15 15.99
C GLU A 3 -6.09 -7.80 14.60
N VAL A 4 -4.97 -7.70 13.89
CA VAL A 4 -4.83 -8.16 12.51
C VAL A 4 -4.22 -9.55 12.50
N GLU A 5 -5.01 -10.55 12.10
CA GLU A 5 -4.58 -11.94 12.00
C GLU A 5 -4.14 -12.28 10.57
N LEU A 6 -2.88 -12.67 10.38
CA LEU A 6 -2.35 -13.03 9.05
C LEU A 6 -3.13 -14.18 8.39
N ASN A 7 -3.68 -15.10 9.18
CA ASN A 7 -4.50 -16.20 8.66
C ASN A 7 -5.82 -15.72 8.06
N GLU A 8 -6.41 -14.67 8.63
CA GLU A 8 -7.62 -14.03 8.09
C GLU A 8 -7.28 -13.28 6.80
N LEU A 9 -6.18 -12.52 6.79
CA LEU A 9 -5.75 -11.77 5.61
C LEU A 9 -5.45 -12.64 4.37
N ARG A 10 -5.21 -13.94 4.54
CA ARG A 10 -5.05 -14.89 3.42
C ARG A 10 -6.32 -15.09 2.59
N THR A 11 -7.49 -14.74 3.14
CA THR A 11 -8.77 -14.81 2.40
C THR A 11 -9.17 -13.45 1.81
N TRP A 12 -8.45 -12.38 2.14
CA TRP A 12 -8.74 -11.04 1.69
C TRP A 12 -8.04 -10.75 0.36
N PHE A 13 -8.65 -9.92 -0.47
CA PHE A 13 -8.01 -9.42 -1.68
C PHE A 13 -7.18 -8.18 -1.37
N GLY A 14 -5.98 -8.09 -1.96
CA GLY A 14 -5.01 -7.05 -1.67
C GLY A 14 -4.70 -6.17 -2.87
N PHE A 15 -4.90 -4.85 -2.75
CA PHE A 15 -4.52 -3.89 -3.80
C PHE A 15 -4.02 -2.56 -3.24
N GLY A 16 -3.33 -1.79 -4.07
CA GLY A 16 -2.78 -0.49 -3.72
C GLY A 16 -3.34 0.63 -4.61
N VAL A 17 -3.21 1.86 -4.14
CA VAL A 17 -3.55 3.09 -4.87
C VAL A 17 -2.26 3.80 -5.29
N ALA A 18 -2.00 3.87 -6.58
CA ALA A 18 -0.82 4.52 -7.12
C ALA A 18 -0.99 6.04 -7.17
N GLY A 19 -0.01 6.78 -6.61
CA GLY A 19 0.07 8.25 -6.76
C GLY A 19 -0.93 9.06 -5.94
N ASN A 20 -1.42 8.54 -4.82
CA ASN A 20 -2.34 9.28 -3.94
C ASN A 20 -1.65 10.35 -3.08
N PHE A 21 -0.33 10.49 -3.16
CA PHE A 21 0.42 11.54 -2.48
C PHE A 21 1.26 12.33 -3.50
N ALA A 22 1.04 13.65 -3.57
CA ALA A 22 1.65 14.48 -4.59
C ALA A 22 3.19 14.42 -4.52
N GLY A 23 3.85 14.14 -5.64
CA GLY A 23 5.32 14.08 -5.73
C GLY A 23 5.93 12.71 -5.42
N HIS A 24 5.18 11.76 -4.86
CA HIS A 24 5.77 10.47 -4.46
C HIS A 24 6.22 9.64 -5.68
N LEU A 25 5.41 9.57 -6.74
CA LEU A 25 5.77 8.80 -7.94
C LEU A 25 7.06 9.29 -8.59
N GLU A 26 7.30 10.60 -8.53
CA GLU A 26 8.54 11.21 -9.02
C GLU A 26 9.74 10.76 -8.17
N GLN A 27 9.61 10.81 -6.84
CA GLN A 27 10.67 10.38 -5.91
C GLN A 27 10.95 8.87 -6.02
N ALA A 28 9.92 8.06 -6.26
CA ALA A 28 10.05 6.63 -6.48
C ALA A 28 10.61 6.26 -7.86
N GLY A 29 10.78 7.24 -8.77
CA GLY A 29 11.23 7.01 -10.14
C GLY A 29 10.20 6.28 -11.01
N GLU A 30 8.91 6.38 -10.67
CA GLU A 30 7.82 5.66 -11.33
C GLU A 30 6.97 6.52 -12.26
N SER A 31 7.11 7.85 -12.24
CA SER A 31 6.28 8.74 -13.08
C SER A 31 6.32 8.42 -14.58
N ALA A 32 7.44 7.88 -15.07
CA ALA A 32 7.58 7.45 -16.47
C ALA A 32 6.65 6.30 -16.85
N ASP A 33 6.28 5.44 -15.90
CA ASP A 33 5.38 4.31 -16.15
C ASP A 33 3.93 4.79 -16.37
N PHE A 34 3.59 6.00 -15.92
CA PHE A 34 2.23 6.54 -15.92
C PHE A 34 1.96 7.58 -17.02
N VAL A 35 2.87 7.76 -17.99
CA VAL A 35 2.74 8.79 -19.05
C VAL A 35 1.47 8.67 -19.89
N ASN A 36 0.96 7.44 -20.05
CA ASN A 36 -0.26 7.16 -20.82
C ASN A 36 -1.53 7.12 -19.95
N VAL A 37 -1.40 7.34 -18.64
CA VAL A 37 -2.53 7.30 -17.70
C VAL A 37 -3.14 8.68 -17.58
N VAL A 38 -4.32 8.84 -18.18
CA VAL A 38 -5.09 10.08 -18.10
C VAL A 38 -5.84 10.13 -16.79
N THR A 39 -5.63 11.19 -16.01
CA THR A 39 -6.35 11.43 -14.76
C THR A 39 -7.10 12.75 -14.82
N GLU A 40 -8.38 12.74 -14.49
CA GLU A 40 -9.16 13.96 -14.25
C GLU A 40 -9.05 14.33 -12.77
N ALA A 41 -8.56 15.53 -12.48
CA ALA A 41 -8.44 16.05 -11.13
C ALA A 41 -9.15 17.40 -11.02
N PRO A 42 -9.86 17.68 -9.91
CA PRO A 42 -10.28 19.04 -9.59
C PRO A 42 -9.08 20.00 -9.61
N ALA A 43 -9.33 21.24 -10.04
CA ALA A 43 -8.28 22.26 -10.16
C ALA A 43 -7.49 22.42 -8.85
N GLY A 44 -6.17 22.23 -8.92
CA GLY A 44 -5.27 22.35 -7.77
C GLY A 44 -5.01 21.06 -6.99
N THR A 45 -5.56 19.92 -7.41
CA THR A 45 -5.28 18.61 -6.81
C THR A 45 -4.57 17.68 -7.80
N SER A 46 -3.81 16.70 -7.28
CA SER A 46 -3.26 15.61 -8.08
C SER A 46 -4.10 14.37 -7.83
N ALA A 47 -4.86 13.90 -8.82
CA ALA A 47 -5.61 12.67 -8.69
C ALA A 47 -4.67 11.45 -8.69
N PRO A 48 -4.98 10.38 -7.92
CA PRO A 48 -4.25 9.13 -8.02
C PRO A 48 -4.31 8.59 -9.46
N LYS A 49 -3.29 7.82 -9.83
CA LYS A 49 -3.12 7.30 -11.19
C LYS A 49 -3.95 6.04 -11.45
N GLY A 50 -4.22 5.24 -10.42
CA GLY A 50 -5.01 4.03 -10.57
C GLY A 50 -4.80 3.07 -9.42
N ILE A 51 -5.42 1.91 -9.51
CA ILE A 51 -5.32 0.82 -8.54
C ILE A 51 -4.54 -0.35 -9.12
N PHE A 52 -3.85 -1.13 -8.29
CA PHE A 52 -3.11 -2.30 -8.74
C PHE A 52 -3.18 -3.44 -7.72
N PRO A 53 -3.25 -4.70 -8.15
CA PRO A 53 -3.29 -5.83 -7.25
C PRO A 53 -1.88 -6.10 -6.70
N TRP A 54 -1.80 -6.46 -5.44
CA TRP A 54 -0.60 -7.07 -4.86
C TRP A 54 -0.86 -8.47 -4.29
N TYR A 55 -2.12 -8.87 -4.09
CA TYR A 55 -2.49 -10.23 -3.70
C TYR A 55 -3.90 -10.59 -4.17
N VAL A 56 -4.03 -11.77 -4.77
CA VAL A 56 -5.29 -12.35 -5.23
C VAL A 56 -5.46 -13.73 -4.58
N PRO A 57 -6.37 -13.89 -3.60
CA PRO A 57 -6.54 -15.15 -2.89
C PRO A 57 -6.97 -16.26 -3.86
N GLY A 58 -6.30 -17.41 -3.78
CA GLY A 58 -6.59 -18.58 -4.61
C GLY A 58 -6.16 -18.47 -6.08
N ALA A 59 -5.54 -17.37 -6.52
CA ALA A 59 -5.02 -17.26 -7.88
C ALA A 59 -3.75 -18.10 -8.09
N ASP A 60 -3.50 -18.48 -9.33
CA ASP A 60 -2.23 -19.04 -9.75
C ASP A 60 -1.15 -17.95 -9.92
N GLY A 61 0.12 -18.35 -9.85
CA GLY A 61 1.26 -17.46 -10.12
C GLY A 61 1.61 -16.55 -8.94
N PHE A 62 2.32 -15.45 -9.22
CA PHE A 62 2.93 -14.61 -8.18
C PHE A 62 1.88 -13.83 -7.36
N LEU A 63 0.79 -13.39 -7.98
CA LEU A 63 -0.31 -12.71 -7.29
C LEU A 63 -1.04 -13.62 -6.28
N GLY A 64 -0.98 -14.94 -6.47
CA GLY A 64 -1.49 -15.92 -5.51
C GLY A 64 -0.59 -16.17 -4.30
N GLN A 65 0.66 -15.66 -4.31
CA GLN A 65 1.58 -15.82 -3.19
C GLN A 65 1.28 -14.79 -2.12
N PHE A 66 0.97 -15.26 -0.91
CA PHE A 66 0.63 -14.39 0.22
C PHE A 66 1.86 -13.57 0.66
N PRO A 67 1.85 -12.23 0.52
CA PRO A 67 3.06 -11.42 0.65
C PRO A 67 3.27 -10.80 2.03
N LEU A 68 2.25 -10.79 2.89
CA LEU A 68 2.24 -9.99 4.10
C LEU A 68 3.05 -10.65 5.23
N SER A 69 3.81 -9.82 5.92
CA SER A 69 4.51 -10.13 7.16
C SER A 69 4.26 -9.03 8.20
N GLN A 70 4.44 -9.38 9.47
CA GLN A 70 4.31 -8.46 10.61
C GLN A 70 5.66 -8.09 11.24
N ASP A 71 6.74 -8.76 10.85
CA ASP A 71 8.04 -8.66 11.55
C ASP A 71 9.28 -8.74 10.64
N GLU A 72 9.11 -9.08 9.35
CA GLU A 72 10.23 -9.18 8.42
C GLU A 72 9.91 -8.71 7.01
N THR A 73 10.95 -8.30 6.29
CA THR A 73 10.95 -8.14 4.84
C THR A 73 12.02 -9.06 4.29
N VAL A 74 11.65 -10.02 3.45
CA VAL A 74 12.62 -10.96 2.85
C VAL A 74 13.07 -10.41 1.51
N LEU A 75 14.38 -10.18 1.38
CA LEU A 75 14.99 -9.78 0.11
C LEU A 75 14.80 -10.92 -0.90
N PRO A 76 14.35 -10.62 -2.13
CA PRO A 76 14.23 -11.63 -3.19
C PRO A 76 15.60 -12.21 -3.56
N GLU A 77 15.63 -13.49 -3.91
CA GLU A 77 16.82 -14.09 -4.51
C GLU A 77 17.08 -13.47 -5.88
N SER A 78 18.30 -12.95 -6.09
CA SER A 78 18.66 -12.29 -7.33
C SER A 78 20.16 -12.38 -7.58
N GLN A 79 20.55 -12.57 -8.84
CA GLN A 79 21.95 -12.57 -9.27
C GLN A 79 22.57 -11.17 -9.24
N THR A 80 21.74 -10.13 -9.26
CA THR A 80 22.16 -8.72 -9.14
C THR A 80 21.48 -8.07 -7.95
N PRO A 81 22.13 -7.11 -7.26
CA PRO A 81 21.48 -6.33 -6.23
C PRO A 81 20.18 -5.72 -6.73
N LEU A 82 19.14 -5.78 -5.90
CA LEU A 82 17.85 -5.17 -6.16
C LEU A 82 17.66 -3.99 -5.21
N ASN A 83 17.15 -2.90 -5.76
CA ASN A 83 16.90 -1.68 -5.03
C ASN A 83 15.51 -1.74 -4.40
N LEU A 84 15.42 -2.15 -3.14
CA LEU A 84 14.15 -2.19 -2.40
C LEU A 84 13.98 -0.92 -1.56
N GLN A 85 12.79 -0.33 -1.60
CA GLN A 85 12.45 0.82 -0.76
C GLN A 85 11.24 0.52 0.12
N ILE A 86 11.26 1.08 1.33
CA ILE A 86 10.07 1.14 2.19
C ILE A 86 9.07 2.05 1.51
N GLU A 87 7.81 1.65 1.41
CA GLU A 87 6.73 2.52 0.95
C GLU A 87 5.75 2.68 2.09
N PRO A 88 5.93 3.70 2.94
CA PRO A 88 5.12 3.85 4.15
C PRO A 88 3.72 4.36 3.77
N GLU A 89 2.73 3.51 4.02
CA GLU A 89 1.33 3.79 3.72
C GLU A 89 0.41 3.51 4.90
N VAL A 90 -0.86 3.90 4.75
CA VAL A 90 -1.94 3.37 5.57
C VAL A 90 -2.55 2.16 4.86
N GLY A 91 -2.63 1.05 5.58
CA GLY A 91 -3.42 -0.12 5.19
C GLY A 91 -4.85 0.07 5.68
N LEU A 92 -5.81 0.10 4.76
CA LEU A 92 -7.23 0.27 5.03
C LEU A 92 -7.96 -1.07 4.82
N ALA A 93 -8.57 -1.58 5.89
CA ALA A 93 -9.41 -2.77 5.85
C ALA A 93 -10.86 -2.36 5.56
N CYS A 94 -11.43 -2.92 4.49
CA CYS A 94 -12.81 -2.67 4.10
C CYS A 94 -13.59 -3.96 3.91
N ARG A 95 -14.89 -3.92 4.22
CA ARG A 95 -15.87 -4.87 3.70
C ARG A 95 -16.27 -4.46 2.29
N VAL A 96 -16.49 -5.43 1.43
CA VAL A 96 -16.90 -5.23 0.04
C VAL A 96 -18.39 -5.50 -0.10
N ASN A 97 -19.14 -4.48 -0.51
CA ASN A 97 -20.56 -4.64 -0.80
C ASN A 97 -20.74 -4.90 -2.30
N TRP A 98 -21.06 -6.12 -2.67
CA TRP A 98 -21.25 -6.53 -4.06
C TRP A 98 -22.68 -6.31 -4.56
N ARG A 99 -22.82 -5.99 -5.85
CA ARG A 99 -24.07 -6.03 -6.62
C ARG A 99 -23.82 -6.78 -7.93
N GLY A 100 -23.96 -8.11 -7.86
CA GLY A 100 -23.48 -8.98 -8.94
C GLY A 100 -21.96 -8.90 -9.03
N ASP A 101 -21.43 -8.68 -10.23
CA ASP A 101 -19.99 -8.57 -10.49
C ASP A 101 -19.43 -7.15 -10.30
N VAL A 102 -20.26 -6.22 -9.79
CA VAL A 102 -19.87 -4.83 -9.52
C VAL A 102 -19.72 -4.61 -8.02
N VAL A 103 -18.60 -4.03 -7.59
CA VAL A 103 -18.47 -3.50 -6.23
C VAL A 103 -19.33 -2.25 -6.12
N ALA A 104 -20.36 -2.29 -5.29
CA ALA A 104 -21.31 -1.19 -5.10
C ALA A 104 -20.79 -0.14 -4.10
N SER A 105 -20.08 -0.59 -3.07
CA SER A 105 -19.39 0.28 -2.13
C SER A 105 -18.33 -0.48 -1.32
N LEU A 106 -17.43 0.28 -0.69
CA LEU A 106 -16.45 -0.20 0.27
C LEU A 106 -16.77 0.41 1.64
N GLU A 107 -16.86 -0.43 2.66
CA GLU A 107 -17.14 -0.02 4.03
C GLU A 107 -15.87 -0.19 4.89
N PRO A 108 -15.16 0.89 5.25
CA PRO A 108 -13.97 0.80 6.09
C PRO A 108 -14.34 0.37 7.51
N PHE A 109 -13.51 -0.47 8.13
CA PHE A 109 -13.71 -0.85 9.54
C PHE A 109 -12.44 -0.81 10.39
N ALA A 110 -11.26 -0.80 9.76
CA ALA A 110 -10.00 -0.63 10.47
C ALA A 110 -8.91 -0.03 9.57
N LEU A 111 -7.94 0.67 10.15
CA LEU A 111 -6.74 1.11 9.43
C LEU A 111 -5.48 1.11 10.30
N GLY A 112 -4.32 0.99 9.69
CA GLY A 112 -3.05 1.02 10.42
C GLY A 112 -1.83 1.11 9.52
N ALA A 113 -0.66 0.95 10.13
CA ALA A 113 0.61 1.02 9.41
C ALA A 113 0.75 -0.13 8.40
N PHE A 114 1.13 0.24 7.19
CA PHE A 114 1.36 -0.67 6.07
C PHE A 114 2.65 -0.29 5.34
N ASN A 115 3.38 -1.29 4.89
CA ASN A 115 4.56 -1.09 4.06
C ASN A 115 4.31 -1.76 2.71
N ASP A 116 4.01 -0.94 1.69
CA ASP A 116 3.83 -1.40 0.31
C ASP A 116 5.18 -1.66 -0.38
N CYS A 117 6.14 -2.25 0.33
CA CYS A 117 7.55 -2.34 -0.07
C CYS A 117 7.69 -2.76 -1.55
N SER A 118 8.62 -2.06 -2.22
CA SER A 118 8.72 -2.07 -3.67
C SER A 118 10.14 -2.26 -4.14
N ILE A 119 10.31 -3.10 -5.15
CA ILE A 119 11.56 -3.22 -5.91
C ILE A 119 11.56 -2.14 -7.00
N ARG A 120 12.55 -1.25 -7.00
CA ARG A 120 12.81 -0.30 -8.09
C ARG A 120 13.38 -1.03 -9.30
N ARG A 121 12.45 -1.57 -10.10
CA ARG A 121 12.72 -2.29 -11.34
C ARG A 121 12.16 -1.49 -12.52
N PRO A 122 13.02 -0.77 -13.27
CA PRO A 122 12.62 -0.14 -14.52
C PRO A 122 12.07 -1.17 -15.51
N ASN A 123 11.14 -0.75 -16.36
CA ASN A 123 10.56 -1.56 -17.44
C ASN A 123 9.79 -2.81 -16.97
N ALA A 124 9.33 -2.84 -15.70
CA ALA A 124 8.38 -3.86 -15.28
C ALA A 124 7.07 -3.69 -16.09
N PRO A 125 6.49 -4.78 -16.63
CA PRO A 125 5.31 -4.67 -17.50
C PRO A 125 4.07 -4.18 -16.76
N LYS A 126 3.99 -4.47 -15.45
CA LYS A 126 2.98 -3.96 -14.53
C LYS A 126 3.62 -3.56 -13.22
N ILE A 127 2.98 -2.66 -12.49
CA ILE A 127 3.44 -2.25 -11.16
C ILE A 127 3.43 -3.43 -10.17
N SER A 128 2.48 -4.36 -10.27
CA SER A 128 2.38 -5.54 -9.39
C SER A 128 3.66 -6.40 -9.35
N HIS A 129 4.41 -6.46 -10.46
CA HIS A 129 5.71 -7.17 -10.53
C HIS A 129 6.80 -6.57 -9.63
N LYS A 130 6.63 -5.32 -9.19
CA LYS A 130 7.51 -4.64 -8.24
C LYS A 130 7.08 -4.88 -6.79
N LYS A 131 5.85 -5.32 -6.59
CA LYS A 131 5.10 -5.25 -5.31
C LYS A 131 5.03 -6.61 -4.62
N ASN A 132 4.92 -7.71 -5.38
CA ASN A 132 4.85 -9.05 -4.82
C ASN A 132 5.93 -9.94 -5.43
N TRP A 133 6.98 -10.21 -4.65
CA TRP A 133 8.03 -11.17 -4.98
C TRP A 133 7.99 -12.42 -4.08
N GLY A 134 6.87 -12.65 -3.40
CA GLY A 134 6.64 -13.78 -2.52
C GLY A 134 6.40 -13.40 -1.07
N ALA A 135 6.53 -14.38 -0.18
CA ALA A 135 6.29 -14.21 1.26
C ALA A 135 7.18 -13.10 1.84
N ALA A 136 6.60 -12.31 2.75
CA ALA A 136 7.26 -11.17 3.38
C ALA A 136 7.81 -10.13 2.38
N SER A 137 7.14 -9.94 1.23
CA SER A 137 7.40 -8.81 0.35
C SER A 137 6.70 -7.53 0.78
N LYS A 138 5.70 -7.63 1.67
CA LYS A 138 4.92 -6.50 2.18
C LYS A 138 4.71 -6.59 3.68
N GLY A 139 4.44 -5.46 4.29
CA GLY A 139 4.27 -5.36 5.73
C GLY A 139 2.89 -4.88 6.15
N VAL A 140 2.34 -5.48 7.19
CA VAL A 140 1.08 -5.06 7.83
C VAL A 140 1.26 -5.06 9.34
N ALA A 141 0.87 -4.00 10.02
CA ALA A 141 0.93 -3.95 11.48
C ALA A 141 -0.02 -4.97 12.13
N ARG A 142 0.34 -5.43 13.35
CA ARG A 142 -0.50 -6.34 14.16
C ARG A 142 -1.77 -5.67 14.70
N GLN A 143 -1.73 -4.36 14.88
CA GLN A 143 -2.80 -3.61 15.53
C GLN A 143 -3.22 -2.45 14.65
N PHE A 144 -4.50 -2.38 14.33
CA PHE A 144 -5.12 -1.29 13.58
C PHE A 144 -6.02 -0.46 14.51
N PHE A 145 -6.24 0.80 14.15
CA PHE A 145 -7.32 1.61 14.69
C PHE A 145 -8.64 1.10 14.13
N GLU A 146 -9.64 0.91 14.99
CA GLU A 146 -11.01 0.68 14.54
C GLU A 146 -11.57 2.01 14.04
N VAL A 147 -12.20 1.99 12.87
CA VAL A 147 -12.80 3.18 12.26
C VAL A 147 -14.19 2.84 11.75
N SER A 148 -15.13 3.78 11.82
CA SER A 148 -16.48 3.64 11.25
C SER A 148 -16.60 4.26 9.86
N ASP A 149 -15.71 5.20 9.56
CA ASP A 149 -15.69 6.04 8.37
C ASP A 149 -14.31 6.71 8.26
N LEU A 150 -14.14 7.53 7.23
CA LEU A 150 -12.92 8.29 6.97
C LEU A 150 -13.23 9.79 6.85
N THR A 151 -14.26 10.30 7.52
CA THR A 151 -14.59 11.72 7.39
C THR A 151 -13.46 12.60 7.94
N PRO A 152 -13.24 13.81 7.38
CA PRO A 152 -12.12 14.66 7.79
C PRO A 152 -12.14 15.07 9.27
N ASP A 153 -13.32 15.16 9.88
CA ASP A 153 -13.56 15.45 11.29
C ASP A 153 -13.83 14.19 12.13
N GLY A 154 -13.73 13.02 11.51
CA GLY A 154 -14.04 11.72 12.10
C GLY A 154 -12.87 11.08 12.86
N PRO A 155 -12.91 9.75 13.04
CA PRO A 155 -12.00 9.03 13.94
C PRO A 155 -10.53 9.08 13.50
N THR A 156 -10.25 9.46 12.25
CA THR A 156 -8.88 9.52 11.70
C THR A 156 -8.30 10.94 11.67
N ALA A 157 -9.05 11.95 12.10
CA ALA A 157 -8.68 13.36 11.95
C ALA A 157 -7.34 13.73 12.63
N THR A 158 -7.00 13.02 13.70
CA THR A 158 -5.80 13.26 14.53
C THR A 158 -4.67 12.29 14.21
N LEU A 159 -4.86 11.42 13.22
CA LEU A 159 -3.89 10.39 12.87
C LEU A 159 -2.82 10.94 11.92
N ARG A 160 -1.60 10.51 12.17
CA ARG A 160 -0.40 10.84 11.39
C ARG A 160 0.36 9.57 11.05
N LEU A 161 1.12 9.61 9.97
CA LEU A 161 1.99 8.55 9.51
C LEU A 161 3.44 9.05 9.46
N ASN A 162 4.37 8.28 10.03
CA ASN A 162 5.80 8.50 9.86
C ASN A 162 6.53 7.17 9.56
N CYS A 163 7.78 7.29 9.12
CA CYS A 163 8.59 6.16 8.73
C CYS A 163 10.05 6.38 9.08
N HIS A 164 10.67 5.38 9.70
CA HIS A 164 12.08 5.37 10.06
C HIS A 164 12.77 4.14 9.47
N LEU A 165 14.07 4.30 9.21
CA LEU A 165 14.98 3.22 8.88
C LEU A 165 15.97 3.07 10.03
N HIS A 166 16.03 1.87 10.60
CA HIS A 166 17.07 1.48 11.53
C HIS A 166 18.10 0.64 10.79
N THR A 167 19.32 1.13 10.67
CA THR A 167 20.39 0.42 9.96
C THR A 167 20.99 -0.67 10.84
N ALA A 168 21.62 -1.67 10.21
CA ALA A 168 22.24 -2.80 10.91
C ALA A 168 23.30 -2.40 11.97
N ASP A 169 23.92 -1.23 11.84
CA ASP A 169 24.88 -0.66 12.82
C ASP A 169 24.21 0.11 13.97
N GLY A 170 22.87 0.15 14.00
CA GLY A 170 22.07 0.71 15.09
C GLY A 170 21.76 2.20 14.96
N GLN A 171 21.97 2.81 13.79
CA GLN A 171 21.55 4.20 13.55
C GLN A 171 20.08 4.25 13.14
N GLU A 172 19.39 5.31 13.58
CA GLU A 172 18.01 5.60 13.23
C GLU A 172 17.94 6.83 12.33
N HIS A 173 17.19 6.72 11.24
CA HIS A 173 17.01 7.79 10.26
C HIS A 173 15.53 7.97 9.92
N GLU A 174 15.08 9.22 9.87
CA GLU A 174 13.80 9.54 9.24
C GLU A 174 13.85 9.16 7.75
N TYR A 175 12.95 8.26 7.35
CA TYR A 175 12.89 7.74 5.98
C TYR A 175 11.72 8.35 5.20
N GLY A 176 10.57 8.54 5.87
CA GLY A 176 9.39 9.21 5.31
C GLY A 176 9.05 10.48 6.08
N VAL A 177 8.53 11.48 5.38
CA VAL A 177 8.09 12.75 5.98
C VAL A 177 6.85 12.51 6.84
N ASP A 178 6.90 12.90 8.11
CA ASP A 178 5.76 12.81 9.02
C ASP A 178 4.57 13.61 8.46
N SER A 179 3.49 12.90 8.13
CA SER A 179 2.36 13.43 7.36
C SER A 179 1.03 13.16 8.05
N PRO A 180 0.11 14.14 8.13
CA PRO A 180 -1.26 13.87 8.54
C PRO A 180 -1.96 12.98 7.51
N LEU A 181 -2.84 12.08 7.95
CA LEU A 181 -3.62 11.24 7.03
C LEU A 181 -4.51 12.08 6.12
N LEU A 182 -5.07 13.18 6.62
CA LEU A 182 -5.83 14.15 5.80
C LEU A 182 -4.98 14.86 4.73
N GLY A 183 -3.66 14.63 4.70
CA GLY A 183 -2.75 15.14 3.67
C GLY A 183 -2.72 14.30 2.38
N TYR A 184 -3.38 13.13 2.35
CA TYR A 184 -3.57 12.39 1.09
C TYR A 184 -4.37 13.22 0.08
N SER A 185 -4.06 13.04 -1.20
CA SER A 185 -4.71 13.80 -2.27
C SER A 185 -6.20 13.45 -2.36
N TYR A 186 -6.51 12.15 -2.26
CA TYR A 186 -7.85 11.60 -2.13
C TYR A 186 -7.92 10.88 -0.78
N TYR A 187 -8.89 11.27 0.05
CA TYR A 187 -9.15 10.68 1.36
C TYR A 187 -10.65 10.72 1.64
N GLY A 188 -11.14 9.99 2.64
CA GLY A 188 -12.56 9.98 2.97
C GLY A 188 -13.42 9.33 1.90
N GLU A 189 -14.67 9.80 1.79
CA GLU A 189 -15.62 9.36 0.76
C GLU A 189 -15.06 9.54 -0.66
N VAL A 190 -14.30 10.62 -0.90
CA VAL A 190 -13.68 10.90 -2.20
C VAL A 190 -12.76 9.74 -2.63
N LEU A 191 -11.98 9.17 -1.69
CA LEU A 191 -11.14 8.02 -1.98
C LEU A 191 -11.96 6.75 -2.23
N LEU A 192 -12.94 6.46 -1.38
CA LEU A 192 -13.74 5.24 -1.48
C LEU A 192 -14.60 5.21 -2.76
N ASP A 193 -15.20 6.34 -3.12
CA ASP A 193 -15.96 6.49 -4.36
C ASP A 193 -15.05 6.35 -5.58
N TRP A 194 -13.86 6.97 -5.54
CA TRP A 194 -12.88 6.85 -6.62
C TRP A 194 -12.38 5.41 -6.79
N ILE A 195 -12.09 4.69 -5.70
CA ILE A 195 -11.71 3.27 -5.78
C ILE A 195 -12.85 2.45 -6.38
N THR A 196 -14.09 2.67 -5.94
CA THR A 196 -15.28 1.95 -6.43
C THR A 196 -15.47 2.19 -7.93
N GLU A 197 -15.32 3.43 -8.40
CA GLU A 197 -15.37 3.77 -9.83
C GLU A 197 -14.23 3.10 -10.61
N ARG A 198 -13.01 3.06 -10.07
CA ARG A 198 -11.87 2.38 -10.70
C ARG A 198 -12.05 0.87 -10.77
N LEU A 199 -12.65 0.24 -9.76
CA LEU A 199 -12.94 -1.20 -9.79
C LEU A 199 -13.89 -1.55 -10.96
N ASP A 200 -14.84 -0.69 -11.28
CA ASP A 200 -15.77 -0.90 -12.40
C ASP A 200 -15.12 -0.56 -13.76
N ASN A 201 -14.35 0.54 -13.83
CA ASN A 201 -13.96 1.15 -15.10
C ASN A 201 -12.47 1.01 -15.48
N GLN A 202 -11.56 0.75 -14.53
CA GLN A 202 -10.15 0.59 -14.85
C GLN A 202 -9.90 -0.75 -15.53
N LYS A 203 -9.34 -0.72 -16.74
CA LYS A 203 -8.99 -1.92 -17.51
C LYS A 203 -7.50 -2.02 -17.72
N GLY A 204 -6.99 -3.25 -17.70
CA GLY A 204 -5.60 -3.56 -18.04
C GLY A 204 -5.42 -3.71 -19.55
N SER A 205 -4.27 -3.28 -20.06
CA SER A 205 -3.79 -3.54 -21.43
C SER A 205 -2.27 -3.65 -21.44
N ALA A 206 -1.64 -3.96 -22.57
CA ALA A 206 -0.17 -3.97 -22.65
C ALA A 206 0.45 -2.56 -22.48
N ASP A 207 -0.33 -1.50 -22.71
CA ASP A 207 0.15 -0.10 -22.79
C ASP A 207 -0.01 0.68 -21.47
N THR A 208 -0.48 0.03 -20.41
CA THR A 208 -0.66 0.60 -19.07
C THR A 208 0.05 -0.26 -18.03
N PRO A 209 0.64 0.34 -16.97
CA PRO A 209 1.24 -0.43 -15.88
C PRO A 209 0.19 -1.07 -14.95
N LEU A 210 -1.11 -0.85 -15.19
CA LEU A 210 -2.21 -1.23 -14.33
C LEU A 210 -2.97 -2.47 -14.84
N GLU A 211 -3.52 -3.24 -13.91
CA GLU A 211 -4.40 -4.38 -14.16
C GLU A 211 -5.88 -4.01 -14.06
N ASP A 212 -6.74 -4.89 -14.57
CA ASP A 212 -8.19 -4.85 -14.29
C ASP A 212 -8.46 -5.47 -12.92
N VAL A 213 -8.33 -4.65 -11.86
CA VAL A 213 -8.48 -5.11 -10.48
C VAL A 213 -9.89 -5.61 -10.20
N GLY A 214 -10.92 -4.99 -10.77
CA GLY A 214 -12.31 -5.43 -10.61
C GLY A 214 -12.53 -6.83 -11.18
N ALA A 215 -12.06 -7.09 -12.41
CA ALA A 215 -12.14 -8.42 -13.00
C ALA A 215 -11.37 -9.47 -12.18
N LEU A 216 -10.21 -9.10 -11.62
CA LEU A 216 -9.47 -9.98 -10.72
C LEU A 216 -10.24 -10.30 -9.44
N MET A 217 -10.91 -9.32 -8.82
CA MET A 217 -11.76 -9.55 -7.65
C MET A 217 -12.94 -10.47 -7.95
N VAL A 218 -13.59 -10.31 -9.11
CA VAL A 218 -14.64 -11.22 -9.58
C VAL A 218 -14.09 -12.63 -9.78
N SER A 219 -12.92 -12.77 -10.43
CA SER A 219 -12.27 -14.06 -10.65
C SER A 219 -11.84 -14.77 -9.36
N ALA A 220 -11.57 -14.00 -8.30
CA ALA A 220 -11.26 -14.49 -6.97
C ALA A 220 -12.51 -14.94 -6.18
N GLY A 221 -13.70 -14.89 -6.79
CA GLY A 221 -14.94 -15.34 -6.17
C GLY A 221 -15.58 -14.32 -5.24
N HIS A 222 -15.54 -13.04 -5.63
CA HIS A 222 -16.24 -11.94 -4.93
C HIS A 222 -15.83 -11.83 -3.45
N PRO A 223 -14.55 -11.53 -3.15
CA PRO A 223 -14.05 -11.46 -1.78
C PRO A 223 -14.89 -10.49 -0.92
N GLU A 224 -15.24 -10.91 0.29
CA GLU A 224 -16.01 -10.10 1.24
C GLU A 224 -15.17 -9.00 1.89
N HIS A 225 -13.84 -9.14 1.87
CA HIS A 225 -12.91 -8.22 2.52
C HIS A 225 -11.73 -7.89 1.61
N VAL A 226 -11.26 -6.65 1.73
CA VAL A 226 -10.06 -6.16 1.05
C VAL A 226 -9.13 -5.46 2.03
N LEU A 227 -7.83 -5.57 1.79
CA LEU A 227 -6.81 -4.70 2.38
C LEU A 227 -6.26 -3.79 1.30
N ILE A 228 -6.33 -2.48 1.54
CA ILE A 228 -5.98 -1.44 0.57
C ILE A 228 -4.79 -0.64 1.08
N GLY A 229 -3.67 -0.66 0.38
CA GLY A 229 -2.61 0.34 0.56
C GLY A 229 -3.03 1.63 -0.11
N ILE A 230 -3.29 2.70 0.65
CA ILE A 230 -3.90 3.91 0.07
C ILE A 230 -2.88 4.87 -0.57
N GLY A 231 -1.63 4.44 -0.74
CA GLY A 231 -0.54 5.18 -1.36
C GLY A 231 0.51 5.64 -0.34
N ALA A 232 1.77 5.65 -0.77
CA ALA A 232 2.88 6.01 0.10
C ALA A 232 3.05 7.52 0.28
N THR A 233 3.43 7.93 1.48
CA THR A 233 3.79 9.33 1.79
C THR A 233 5.17 9.69 1.24
N LYS A 234 5.53 10.97 1.26
CA LYS A 234 6.82 11.45 0.72
C LYS A 234 8.01 10.87 1.46
N TYR A 235 9.09 10.61 0.72
CA TYR A 235 10.39 10.34 1.32
C TYR A 235 11.04 11.61 1.86
N THR A 236 11.89 11.44 2.86
CA THR A 236 12.97 12.39 3.14
C THR A 236 14.03 12.30 2.02
N PRO A 237 14.96 13.27 1.89
CA PRO A 237 16.06 13.15 0.93
C PRO A 237 16.90 11.87 1.14
N LEU A 238 17.01 11.40 2.38
CA LEU A 238 17.65 10.13 2.70
C LEU A 238 16.82 8.95 2.20
N GLY A 239 15.51 8.92 2.50
CA GLY A 239 14.63 7.82 2.06
C GLY A 239 14.61 7.66 0.54
N GLU A 240 14.58 8.77 -0.19
CA GLU A 240 14.57 8.80 -1.66
C GLU A 240 15.83 8.16 -2.27
N SER A 241 16.97 8.25 -1.57
CA SER A 241 18.27 7.78 -2.07
C SER A 241 18.78 6.51 -1.38
N THR A 242 18.03 5.93 -0.44
CA THR A 242 18.44 4.78 0.36
C THR A 242 17.61 3.53 0.07
N TYR A 243 18.30 2.41 -0.13
CA TYR A 243 17.69 1.09 -0.35
C TYR A 243 17.95 0.16 0.83
N LEU A 244 16.99 -0.72 1.09
CA LEU A 244 17.05 -1.69 2.19
C LEU A 244 18.20 -2.69 2.02
N GLN A 245 18.92 -2.93 3.10
CA GLN A 245 20.00 -3.92 3.19
C GLN A 245 19.66 -4.98 4.23
N ALA A 246 20.28 -6.17 4.10
CA ALA A 246 20.11 -7.22 5.08
C ALA A 246 20.59 -6.75 6.46
N GLY A 247 19.75 -6.93 7.48
CA GLY A 247 20.02 -6.48 8.85
C GLY A 247 19.35 -5.16 9.22
N ASP A 248 18.89 -4.37 8.24
CA ASP A 248 18.09 -3.17 8.50
C ASP A 248 16.74 -3.54 9.14
N GLU A 249 16.10 -2.56 9.78
CA GLU A 249 14.71 -2.63 10.23
C GLU A 249 13.93 -1.43 9.69
N ALA A 250 12.88 -1.72 8.92
CA ALA A 250 11.93 -0.73 8.44
C ALA A 250 10.85 -0.52 9.51
N VAL A 251 10.61 0.73 9.90
CA VAL A 251 9.60 1.08 10.92
C VAL A 251 8.57 2.02 10.30
N VAL A 252 7.33 1.55 10.16
CA VAL A 252 6.19 2.37 9.73
C VAL A 252 5.23 2.51 10.90
N ARG A 253 4.81 3.73 11.22
CA ARG A 253 3.90 3.99 12.34
C ARG A 253 2.78 4.93 11.91
N VAL A 254 1.55 4.54 12.24
CA VAL A 254 0.38 5.42 12.27
C VAL A 254 0.06 5.70 13.73
N TYR A 255 -0.04 6.96 14.13
CA TYR A 255 -0.22 7.35 15.53
C TYR A 255 -1.21 8.50 15.68
N SER A 256 -1.86 8.59 16.84
CA SER A 256 -2.74 9.71 17.19
C SER A 256 -1.95 10.85 17.82
N THR A 257 -2.27 12.10 17.48
CA THR A 257 -1.72 13.28 18.17
C THR A 257 -2.44 13.63 19.46
N GLU A 258 -3.54 12.94 19.79
CA GLU A 258 -4.37 13.23 20.97
C GLU A 258 -4.34 12.11 22.02
N SER A 259 -3.66 11.00 21.73
CA SER A 259 -3.51 9.87 22.66
C SER A 259 -2.22 9.10 22.39
N ASP A 260 -1.84 8.18 23.29
CA ASP A 260 -0.68 7.30 23.11
C ASP A 260 -0.94 6.13 22.15
N ALA A 261 -2.11 6.10 21.48
CA ALA A 261 -2.47 5.01 20.57
C ALA A 261 -1.64 5.06 19.28
N ALA A 262 -1.07 3.92 18.92
CA ALA A 262 -0.28 3.75 17.70
C ALA A 262 -0.48 2.36 17.08
N SER A 263 -0.51 2.32 15.75
CA SER A 263 -0.33 1.14 14.93
C SER A 263 1.12 1.17 14.42
N GLU A 264 1.94 0.21 14.84
CA GLU A 264 3.35 0.16 14.47
C GLU A 264 3.69 -1.17 13.80
N LEU A 265 4.43 -1.05 12.71
CA LEU A 265 5.00 -2.13 11.94
C LEU A 265 6.52 -2.01 11.99
N ARG A 266 7.20 -3.05 12.47
CA ARG A 266 8.66 -3.16 12.44
C ARG A 266 9.04 -4.39 11.65
N GLN A 267 9.76 -4.23 10.56
CA GLN A 267 10.17 -5.32 9.69
C GLN A 267 11.68 -5.41 9.61
N ARG A 268 12.25 -6.50 10.13
CA ARG A 268 13.66 -6.80 9.93
C ARG A 268 13.91 -7.32 8.52
N VAL A 269 14.87 -6.73 7.83
CA VAL A 269 15.28 -7.14 6.50
C VAL A 269 16.18 -8.36 6.58
N ARG A 270 15.84 -9.42 5.85
CA ARG A 270 16.58 -10.69 5.83
C ARG A 270 16.84 -11.16 4.41
N THR A 271 17.91 -11.92 4.21
CA THR A 271 18.13 -12.66 2.98
C THR A 271 17.29 -13.93 2.94
N VAL A 272 17.01 -14.45 1.74
CA VAL A 272 16.51 -15.82 1.58
C VAL A 272 17.51 -16.79 2.25
N ARG A 273 16.98 -17.80 2.96
CA ARG A 273 17.79 -18.86 3.59
C ARG A 273 18.14 -19.95 2.61
#